data_AF-A0A136PY64-F1
#
_entry.id   AF-A0A136PY64-F1
#
_cell.length_a   1.000
_cell.length_b   1.000
_cell.length_c   1.000
_cell.angle_alpha   90.00
_cell.angle_beta   90.00
_cell.angle_gamma   90.00
#
_symmetry.space_group_name_H-M   'P 1'
#
loop_
_entity.id
_entity.type
_entity.pdbx_description
1 polymer ?
#
loop_
_entity_poly.entity_id
_entity_poly.type
_entity_poly.pdbx_seq_one_letter_code
_entity_poly.pdbx_strand_id
1 'polypeptide(L)'
;MTALTVDELQDRVTAGVAWLDQHHPGWADRIDVDVLDLDDSLSCVLGQVVGDFWQTPITYDQAIGLGFEAAPGDLHAEEYAGLDGVWRAVIEERQGARRG
;
A
#
# COMPACT_ATOMS: atom_id res chain seq x y z
N MET A 1 0.17 -22.14 11.43
CA MET A 1 1.01 -21.02 10.97
C MET A 1 1.05 -21.12 9.47
N THR A 2 0.03 -20.57 8.81
CA THR A 2 -0.05 -20.59 7.34
C THR A 2 0.80 -19.45 6.83
N ALA A 3 1.74 -19.77 5.95
CA ALA A 3 2.48 -18.77 5.19
C ALA A 3 1.46 -17.85 4.50
N LEU A 4 1.62 -16.55 4.69
CA LEU A 4 0.82 -15.54 4.02
C LEU A 4 1.06 -15.67 2.51
N THR A 5 -0.01 -15.80 1.72
CA THR A 5 0.14 -16.03 0.28
C THR A 5 0.19 -14.69 -0.47
N VAL A 6 0.80 -14.70 -1.66
CA VAL A 6 0.79 -13.52 -2.55
C VAL A 6 -0.65 -13.08 -2.86
N ASP A 7 -1.58 -14.04 -3.00
CA ASP A 7 -3.00 -13.76 -3.26
C ASP A 7 -3.65 -12.98 -2.11
N GLU A 8 -3.35 -13.31 -0.85
CA GLU A 8 -3.87 -12.57 0.31
C GLU A 8 -3.37 -11.14 0.36
N LEU A 9 -2.12 -10.90 -0.04
CA LEU A 9 -1.56 -9.55 -0.15
C LEU A 9 -2.24 -8.77 -1.28
N GLN A 10 -2.45 -9.41 -2.43
CA GLN A 10 -3.15 -8.81 -3.57
C GLN A 10 -4.58 -8.41 -3.23
N ASP A 11 -5.31 -9.24 -2.48
CA ASP A 11 -6.67 -8.92 -2.04
C ASP A 11 -6.70 -7.68 -1.14
N ARG A 12 -5.77 -7.56 -0.18
CA ARG A 12 -5.66 -6.39 0.69
C ARG A 12 -5.29 -5.14 -0.08
N VAL A 13 -4.27 -5.22 -0.94
CA VAL A 13 -3.89 -4.08 -1.80
C VAL A 13 -5.04 -3.68 -2.73
N THR A 14 -5.81 -4.62 -3.27
CA THR A 14 -7.00 -4.31 -4.07
C THR A 14 -8.04 -3.53 -3.26
N ALA A 15 -8.24 -3.88 -1.98
CA ALA A 15 -9.09 -3.13 -1.09
C ALA A 15 -8.54 -1.73 -0.79
N GLY A 16 -7.23 -1.60 -0.52
CA GLY A 16 -6.57 -0.31 -0.32
C GLY A 16 -6.64 0.60 -1.54
N VAL A 17 -6.47 0.04 -2.73
CA VAL A 17 -6.63 0.74 -4.01
C VAL A 17 -8.05 1.28 -4.16
N ALA A 18 -9.07 0.45 -3.89
CA ALA A 18 -10.46 0.88 -3.95
C ALA A 18 -10.76 1.99 -2.91
N TRP A 19 -10.13 1.92 -1.74
CA TRP A 19 -10.23 2.97 -0.73
C TRP A 19 -9.60 4.28 -1.21
N LEU A 20 -8.40 4.24 -1.79
CA LEU A 20 -7.72 5.42 -2.35
C LEU A 20 -8.49 6.02 -3.52
N ASP A 21 -9.07 5.20 -4.40
CA ASP A 21 -9.87 5.69 -5.52
C ASP A 21 -11.09 6.49 -5.06
N GLN A 22 -11.67 6.11 -3.92
CA GLN A 22 -12.81 6.81 -3.33
C GLN A 22 -12.40 8.09 -2.58
N HIS A 23 -11.31 8.05 -1.80
CA HIS A 23 -10.96 9.12 -0.85
C HIS A 23 -9.92 10.11 -1.40
N HIS A 24 -9.06 9.64 -2.31
CA HIS A 24 -7.96 10.41 -2.89
C HIS A 24 -7.89 10.23 -4.42
N PRO A 25 -8.87 10.72 -5.19
CA PRO A 25 -8.82 10.62 -6.65
C PRO A 25 -7.51 11.16 -7.23
N GLY A 26 -6.89 10.40 -8.14
CA GLY A 26 -5.58 10.73 -8.72
C GLY A 26 -4.38 10.45 -7.81
N TRP A 27 -4.57 9.72 -6.70
CA TRP A 27 -3.50 9.37 -5.75
C TRP A 27 -2.25 8.78 -6.42
N ALA A 28 -2.41 7.92 -7.43
CA ALA A 28 -1.27 7.22 -8.02
C ALA A 28 -0.26 8.15 -8.70
N ASP A 29 -0.67 9.36 -9.10
CA ASP A 29 0.23 10.35 -9.73
C ASP A 29 1.05 11.13 -8.69
N ARG A 30 0.70 11.01 -7.40
CA ARG A 30 1.40 11.65 -6.28
C ARG A 30 2.51 10.77 -5.73
N ILE A 31 2.50 9.48 -6.06
CA ILE A 31 3.43 8.51 -5.52
C ILE A 31 4.64 8.41 -6.43
N ASP A 32 5.80 8.66 -5.85
CA ASP A 32 7.09 8.28 -6.39
C ASP A 32 7.35 6.80 -6.03
N VAL A 33 7.28 5.95 -7.05
CA VAL A 33 7.45 4.51 -6.89
C VAL A 33 8.89 4.16 -6.56
N ASP A 34 9.89 4.95 -6.98
CA ASP A 34 11.30 4.61 -6.80
C ASP A 34 11.68 4.61 -5.30
N VAL A 35 11.04 5.47 -4.52
CA VAL A 35 11.26 5.62 -3.07
C VAL A 35 10.21 4.92 -2.21
N LEU A 36 9.25 4.19 -2.80
CA LEU A 36 8.16 3.57 -2.05
C LEU A 36 8.67 2.54 -1.03
N ASP A 37 8.35 2.74 0.24
CA ASP A 37 8.70 1.84 1.35
C ASP A 37 7.57 1.83 2.37
N LEU A 38 6.88 0.70 2.53
CA LEU A 38 5.76 0.60 3.46
C LEU A 38 6.15 0.62 4.95
N ASP A 39 7.41 0.35 5.30
CA ASP A 39 7.92 0.45 6.67
C ASP A 39 8.34 1.90 7.03
N ASP A 40 8.31 2.83 6.06
CA ASP A 40 8.59 4.25 6.27
C ASP A 40 7.30 5.09 6.23
N SER A 41 6.97 5.73 7.36
CA SER A 41 5.74 6.51 7.51
C SER A 41 5.55 7.66 6.49
N LEU A 42 6.61 8.15 5.85
CA LEU A 42 6.56 9.24 4.86
C LEU A 42 6.65 8.71 3.43
N SER A 43 7.41 7.65 3.22
CA SER A 43 7.69 7.05 1.92
C SER A 43 6.70 5.94 1.57
N CYS A 44 5.84 5.52 2.49
CA CYS A 44 4.74 4.60 2.22
C CYS A 44 3.62 5.25 1.40
N VAL A 45 2.67 4.44 0.92
CA VAL A 45 1.53 4.89 0.10
C VAL A 45 0.74 6.01 0.77
N LEU A 46 0.38 5.86 2.05
CA LEU A 46 -0.39 6.87 2.78
C LEU A 46 0.46 8.10 3.10
N GLY A 47 1.74 7.92 3.41
CA GLY A 47 2.69 9.02 3.62
C GLY A 47 2.80 9.92 2.40
N GLN A 48 2.97 9.34 1.21
CA GLN A 48 3.08 10.12 -0.01
C GLN A 48 1.75 10.77 -0.45
N VAL A 49 0.60 10.14 -0.14
CA VAL A 49 -0.72 10.65 -0.56
C VAL A 49 -1.30 11.69 0.39
N VAL A 50 -1.13 11.50 1.70
CA VAL A 50 -1.72 12.31 2.78
C VAL A 50 -0.69 13.24 3.42
N GLY A 51 0.60 12.90 3.34
CA GLY A 51 1.73 13.66 3.90
C GLY A 51 2.47 12.90 5.00
N ASP A 52 1.78 12.01 5.71
CA ASP A 52 2.33 11.14 6.75
C ASP A 52 1.32 10.02 7.05
N PHE A 53 1.78 8.78 7.23
CA PHE A 53 0.94 7.63 7.60
C PHE A 53 0.05 7.93 8.82
N TRP A 54 0.59 8.57 9.86
CA TRP A 54 -0.12 8.83 11.11
C TRP A 54 -1.23 9.89 10.99
N GLN A 55 -1.29 10.60 9.86
CA GLN A 55 -2.34 11.59 9.58
C GLN A 55 -3.54 10.99 8.83
N THR A 56 -3.48 9.70 8.48
CA THR A 56 -4.58 9.00 7.83
C THR A 56 -5.79 8.85 8.76
N PRO A 57 -7.04 8.93 8.27
CA PRO A 57 -8.24 8.77 9.10
C PRO A 57 -8.62 7.30 9.39
N ILE A 58 -7.72 6.34 9.12
CA ILE A 58 -7.96 4.91 9.33
C ILE A 58 -7.22 4.39 10.56
N THR A 59 -7.78 3.35 11.19
CA THR A 59 -7.12 2.64 12.29
C THR A 59 -5.98 1.75 11.78
N TYR A 60 -5.11 1.31 12.69
CA TYR A 60 -4.04 0.36 12.36
C TYR A 60 -4.58 -0.96 11.78
N ASP A 61 -5.64 -1.53 12.36
CA ASP A 61 -6.28 -2.75 11.83
C ASP A 61 -6.86 -2.53 10.43
N GLN A 62 -7.40 -1.33 10.16
CA GLN A 62 -7.85 -0.98 8.82
C GLN A 62 -6.67 -0.84 7.86
N ALA A 63 -5.54 -0.26 8.28
CA ALA A 63 -4.34 -0.18 7.47
C ALA A 63 -3.84 -1.58 7.07
N ILE A 64 -3.84 -2.54 8.00
CA ILE A 64 -3.49 -3.94 7.70
C ILE A 64 -4.48 -4.55 6.71
N GLY A 65 -5.77 -4.42 6.97
CA GLY A 65 -6.82 -4.99 6.10
C GLY A 65 -6.85 -4.39 4.69
N LEU A 66 -6.36 -3.15 4.53
CA LEU A 66 -6.25 -2.44 3.26
C LEU A 66 -4.84 -2.57 2.63
N GLY A 67 -3.95 -3.34 3.25
CA GLY A 67 -2.60 -3.58 2.73
C GLY A 67 -1.67 -2.37 2.80
N PHE A 68 -1.98 -1.36 3.62
CA PHE A 68 -1.07 -0.24 3.88
C PHE A 68 -0.06 -0.52 4.99
N GLU A 69 -0.21 -1.66 5.67
CA GLU A 69 0.54 -2.02 6.86
C GLU A 69 0.66 -3.55 6.95
N ALA A 70 1.78 -4.05 7.45
CA ALA A 70 1.99 -5.46 7.71
C ALA A 70 1.35 -5.87 9.05
N ALA A 71 0.78 -7.08 9.10
CA ALA A 71 0.30 -7.61 10.37
C ALA A 71 1.47 -7.80 11.35
N PRO A 72 1.25 -7.61 12.66
CA PRO A 72 2.26 -7.92 13.65
C PRO A 72 2.49 -9.44 13.71
N GLY A 73 3.75 -9.88 13.76
CA GLY A 73 4.08 -11.30 13.91
C GLY A 73 5.45 -11.67 13.35
N ASP A 74 5.72 -12.98 13.31
CA ASP A 74 7.02 -13.52 12.90
C ASP A 74 7.33 -13.32 11.40
N LEU A 75 6.31 -13.00 10.59
CA LEU A 75 6.43 -12.77 9.14
C LEU A 75 6.37 -11.29 8.76
N HIS A 76 6.50 -10.38 9.72
CA HIS A 76 6.26 -8.95 9.52
C HIS A 76 7.14 -8.35 8.42
N ALA A 77 8.42 -8.70 8.39
CA ALA A 77 9.36 -8.22 7.36
C ALA A 77 9.07 -8.82 5.97
N GLU A 78 8.74 -10.12 5.90
CA GLU A 78 8.35 -10.75 4.64
C GLU A 78 7.03 -10.18 4.10
N GLU A 79 6.10 -9.84 4.98
CA GLU A 79 4.82 -9.24 4.64
C GLU A 79 4.98 -7.83 4.07
N TYR A 80 5.82 -6.98 4.67
CA TYR A 80 6.19 -5.69 4.07
C TYR A 80 6.81 -5.84 2.68
N ALA A 81 7.81 -6.72 2.54
CA ALA A 81 8.45 -6.95 1.25
C ALA A 81 7.45 -7.42 0.18
N GLY A 82 6.48 -8.26 0.56
CA GLY A 82 5.40 -8.69 -0.30
C GLY A 82 4.45 -7.55 -0.67
N LEU A 83 3.99 -6.77 0.32
CA LEU A 83 3.10 -5.63 0.10
C LEU A 83 3.76 -4.55 -0.77
N ASP A 84 5.04 -4.25 -0.55
CA ASP A 84 5.83 -3.33 -1.39
C ASP A 84 5.81 -3.77 -2.84
N GLY A 85 6.09 -5.06 -3.10
CA GLY A 85 6.07 -5.60 -4.46
C GLY A 85 4.71 -5.46 -5.14
N VAL A 86 3.63 -5.77 -4.42
CA VAL A 86 2.26 -5.67 -4.95
C VAL A 86 1.86 -4.20 -5.20
N TRP A 87 2.15 -3.30 -4.27
CA TRP A 87 1.85 -1.87 -4.44
C TRP A 87 2.62 -1.26 -5.60
N ARG A 88 3.92 -1.54 -5.72
CA ARG A 88 4.75 -1.06 -6.84
C ARG A 88 4.14 -1.45 -8.17
N ALA A 89 3.79 -2.73 -8.36
CA ALA A 89 3.18 -3.21 -9.59
C ALA A 89 1.88 -2.47 -9.94
N VAL A 90 0.98 -2.26 -8.96
CA VAL A 90 -0.30 -1.57 -9.18
C VAL A 90 -0.10 -0.08 -9.50
N ILE A 91 0.83 0.59 -8.82
CA ILE A 91 1.14 2.00 -9.05
C ILE A 91 1.70 2.18 -10.45
N GLU A 92 2.68 1.36 -10.84
CA GLU A 92 3.30 1.39 -12.16
C GLU A 92 2.28 1.15 -13.28
N GLU A 93 1.42 0.14 -13.13
CA GLU A 93 0.34 -0.14 -14.09
C GLU A 93 -0.56 1.08 -14.28
N ARG A 94 -0.99 1.72 -13.18
CA ARG A 94 -1.88 2.88 -13.21
C ARG A 94 -1.20 4.12 -13.79
N GLN A 95 0.07 4.35 -13.48
CA GLN A 95 0.85 5.44 -14.06
C GLN A 95 1.10 5.21 -15.55
N GLY A 96 1.35 3.97 -15.97
CA GLY A 96 1.52 3.59 -17.37
C GLY A 96 0.25 3.75 -18.20
N ALA A 97 -0.89 3.26 -17.70
CA ALA A 97 -2.18 3.34 -18.37
C ALA A 97 -2.66 4.79 -18.63
N ARG A 98 -2.13 5.77 -17.88
CA ARG A 98 -2.43 7.21 -18.08
C ARG A 98 -1.51 7.92 -19.07
N ARG A 99 -0.37 7.31 -19.41
CA ARG A 99 0.63 7.86 -20.33
C ARG A 99 0.47 7.38 -21.78
N GLY A 100 -0.38 6.38 -22.02
CA GLY A 100 -0.76 5.87 -23.35
C GLY A 100 -2.05 6.48 -23.86
#